data_AF-A0A5B9VVQ0-F1
#
_entry.id   AF-A0A5B9VVQ0-F1
#
_cell.length_a   1.000
_cell.length_b   1.000
_cell.length_c   1.000
_cell.angle_alpha   90.00
_cell.angle_beta   90.00
_cell.angle_gamma   90.00
#
_symmetry.space_group_name_H-M   'P 1'
#
loop_
_entity.id
_entity.type
_entity.pdbx_description
1 polymer ?
#
loop_
_entity_poly.entity_id
_entity_poly.type
_entity_poly.pdbx_seq_one_letter_code
_entity_poly.pdbx_strand_id
1 'polypeptide(L)'
;MKRTRRVVGKAPDLIYEVTEEFLPGGRFRTLSIEGNVRLTPGRNPHSGNYRSPFDHHGHLIADEFGGPGDADSGNIVAMHGHANNGAGGEYRAMERAVRQLLGNQTGRMRVEVGYKGTVDERPHVFEIEVWFANGMRSRWKVFNFYPYLPNPSRAR
;
A
#
# COMPACT_ATOMS: atom_id res chain seq x y z
N MET A 1 7.01 -17.83 -8.62
CA MET A 1 6.18 -18.57 -7.65
C MET A 1 5.36 -17.56 -6.86
N LYS A 2 4.05 -17.77 -6.71
CA LYS A 2 3.21 -16.90 -5.86
C LYS A 2 3.00 -17.55 -4.50
N ARG A 3 2.89 -16.74 -3.45
CA ARG A 3 2.49 -17.20 -2.11
C ARG A 3 1.46 -16.25 -1.52
N THR A 4 0.60 -16.80 -0.67
CA THR A 4 -0.33 -16.02 0.14
C THR A 4 -0.06 -16.32 1.61
N ARG A 5 0.00 -15.28 2.44
CA ARG A 5 0.23 -15.41 3.88
C ARG A 5 -0.64 -14.44 4.66
N ARG A 6 -0.85 -14.76 5.94
CA ARG A 6 -1.56 -13.89 6.88
C ARG A 6 -0.56 -13.08 7.67
N VAL A 7 -0.84 -11.79 7.83
CA VAL A 7 0.02 -10.84 8.52
C VAL A 7 -0.80 -10.09 9.55
N VAL A 8 -0.26 -9.96 10.76
CA VAL A 8 -0.90 -9.23 11.84
C VAL A 8 -0.69 -7.74 11.61
N GLY A 9 -1.76 -6.97 11.74
CA GLY A 9 -1.76 -5.52 11.69
C GLY A 9 -1.21 -4.88 12.96
N LYS A 10 -1.43 -3.58 13.06
CA LYS A 10 -1.14 -2.80 14.27
C LYS A 10 -1.96 -3.25 15.47
N ALA A 11 -3.20 -3.67 15.25
CA ALA A 11 -4.03 -4.30 16.27
C ALA A 11 -4.05 -5.83 16.04
N PRO A 12 -3.90 -6.67 17.08
CA PRO A 12 -3.79 -8.13 16.92
C PRO A 12 -4.99 -8.81 16.22
N ASP A 13 -6.16 -8.20 16.29
CA ASP A 13 -7.38 -8.69 15.65
C ASP A 13 -7.53 -8.24 14.18
N LEU A 14 -6.70 -7.29 13.72
CA LEU A 14 -6.64 -6.91 12.31
C LEU A 14 -5.64 -7.82 11.61
N ILE A 15 -6.16 -8.77 10.83
CA ILE A 15 -5.36 -9.72 10.06
C ILE A 15 -5.54 -9.44 8.57
N TYR A 16 -4.42 -9.34 7.87
CA TYR A 16 -4.37 -9.09 6.45
C TYR A 16 -3.89 -10.31 5.69
N GLU A 17 -4.54 -10.61 4.58
CA GLU A 17 -4.08 -11.56 3.59
C GLU A 17 -3.19 -10.82 2.58
N VAL A 18 -1.95 -11.27 2.45
CA VAL A 18 -0.95 -10.68 1.56
C VAL A 18 -0.56 -11.71 0.52
N THR A 19 -0.76 -11.37 -0.76
CA THR A 19 -0.28 -12.18 -1.88
C THR A 19 1.00 -11.56 -2.43
N GLU A 20 2.02 -12.38 -2.60
CA GLU A 20 3.34 -11.98 -3.06
C GLU A 20 3.81 -12.85 -4.21
N GLU A 21 4.73 -12.30 -5.01
CA GLU A 21 5.44 -13.02 -6.06
C GLU A 21 6.92 -13.06 -5.76
N PHE A 22 7.51 -14.24 -5.92
CA PHE A 22 8.95 -14.44 -5.88
C PHE A 22 9.61 -13.90 -7.14
N LEU A 23 10.63 -13.05 -6.94
CA LEU A 23 11.44 -12.46 -7.99
C LEU A 23 12.76 -13.21 -8.17
N PRO A 24 13.35 -13.18 -9.40
CA PRO A 24 14.74 -13.55 -9.59
C PRO A 24 15.64 -12.74 -8.64
N GLY A 25 16.45 -13.41 -7.83
CA GLY A 25 17.28 -12.76 -6.80
C GLY A 25 16.82 -12.97 -5.36
N GLY A 26 15.84 -13.85 -5.12
CA GLY A 26 15.50 -14.31 -3.76
C GLY A 26 14.53 -13.41 -2.99
N ARG A 27 13.97 -12.40 -3.65
CA ARG A 27 13.08 -11.40 -3.03
C ARG A 27 11.63 -11.68 -3.34
N PHE A 28 10.74 -11.11 -2.54
CA PHE A 28 9.30 -11.09 -2.79
C PHE A 28 8.84 -9.68 -3.05
N ARG A 29 7.86 -9.52 -3.94
CA ARG A 29 7.10 -8.27 -4.13
C ARG A 29 5.62 -8.52 -3.87
N THR A 30 4.95 -7.55 -3.24
CA THR A 30 3.52 -7.63 -2.96
C THR A 30 2.71 -7.45 -4.24
N LEU A 31 1.77 -8.37 -4.49
CA LEU A 31 0.76 -8.26 -5.55
C LEU A 31 -0.57 -7.74 -5.01
N SER A 32 -0.92 -8.10 -3.78
CA SER A 32 -2.11 -7.57 -3.12
C SER A 32 -2.03 -7.67 -1.60
N ILE A 33 -2.78 -6.80 -0.93
CA ILE A 33 -3.09 -6.91 0.50
C ILE A 33 -4.58 -6.67 0.71
N GLU A 34 -5.20 -7.48 1.56
CA GLU A 34 -6.63 -7.39 1.84
C GLU A 34 -6.94 -7.70 3.32
N GLY A 35 -7.85 -6.95 3.93
CA GLY A 35 -8.33 -7.26 5.28
C GLY A 35 -9.28 -6.21 5.84
N ASN A 36 -9.68 -6.42 7.09
CA ASN A 36 -10.48 -5.44 7.82
C ASN A 36 -9.65 -4.22 8.20
N VAL A 37 -10.28 -3.05 8.18
CA VAL A 37 -9.68 -1.77 8.53
C VAL A 37 -10.60 -1.00 9.46
N ARG A 38 -10.01 -0.28 10.41
CA ARG A 38 -10.70 0.67 11.29
C ARG A 38 -9.69 1.74 11.72
N LEU A 39 -10.17 2.87 12.22
CA LEU A 39 -9.26 3.84 12.82
C LEU A 39 -8.53 3.22 14.02
N THR A 40 -7.20 3.26 13.96
CA THR A 40 -6.30 2.79 15.03
C THR A 40 -5.39 3.95 15.45
N PRO A 41 -5.63 4.55 16.63
CA PRO A 41 -4.86 5.72 17.06
C PRO A 41 -3.40 5.38 17.37
N GLY A 42 -2.57 6.42 17.47
CA GLY A 42 -1.12 6.31 17.69
C GLY A 42 -0.34 6.13 16.40
N ARG A 43 0.99 6.15 16.50
CA ARG A 43 1.90 5.89 15.38
C ARG A 43 2.86 4.79 15.79
N ASN A 44 2.93 3.71 15.01
CA ASN A 44 3.93 2.68 15.23
C ASN A 44 5.24 3.03 14.50
N PRO A 45 6.38 2.47 14.94
CA PRO A 45 7.59 2.48 14.12
C PRO A 45 7.31 1.82 12.77
N HIS A 46 7.94 2.34 11.71
CA HIS A 46 7.85 1.76 10.37
C HIS A 46 9.24 1.51 9.81
N SER A 47 9.43 0.34 9.22
CA SER A 47 10.64 -0.05 8.49
C SER A 47 10.29 -0.22 7.00
N GLY A 48 11.25 0.04 6.13
CA GLY A 48 11.03 -0.08 4.69
C GLY A 48 12.30 0.13 3.89
N ASN A 49 12.29 -0.37 2.66
CA ASN A 49 13.40 -0.22 1.74
C ASN A 49 13.08 0.87 0.70
N TYR A 50 13.89 1.93 0.70
CA TYR A 50 13.91 2.92 -0.37
C TYR A 50 14.51 2.30 -1.64
N ARG A 51 13.92 2.58 -2.81
CA ARG A 51 14.48 2.15 -4.11
C ARG A 51 15.12 3.31 -4.88
N SER A 52 14.85 4.53 -4.44
CA SER A 52 15.45 5.77 -4.90
C SER A 52 15.31 6.85 -3.81
N PRO A 53 16.06 7.95 -3.88
CA PRO A 53 15.89 9.11 -2.99
C PRO A 53 14.50 9.76 -3.05
N PHE A 54 13.71 9.43 -4.07
CA PHE A 54 12.35 9.93 -4.26
C PHE A 54 11.27 9.01 -3.69
N ASP A 55 11.64 7.82 -3.22
CA ASP A 55 10.68 6.89 -2.64
C ASP A 55 10.52 7.15 -1.14
N HIS A 56 9.33 6.87 -0.64
CA HIS A 56 8.97 6.90 0.77
C HIS A 56 8.53 5.49 1.21
N HIS A 57 8.38 5.27 2.52
CA HIS A 57 7.71 4.08 3.06
C HIS A 57 6.20 4.15 2.77
N GLY A 58 5.82 3.71 1.58
CA GLY A 58 4.42 3.68 1.16
C GLY A 58 3.69 2.55 1.85
N HIS A 59 2.79 2.88 2.76
CA HIS A 59 1.83 1.91 3.26
C HIS A 59 0.78 1.64 2.17
N LEU A 60 0.47 0.37 1.91
CA LEU A 60 -0.68 0.01 1.09
C LEU A 60 -1.98 0.17 1.89
N ILE A 61 -1.98 -0.29 3.14
CA ILE A 61 -2.98 0.02 4.16
C ILE A 61 -2.29 0.91 5.19
N ALA A 62 -2.77 2.15 5.32
CA ALA A 62 -2.17 3.15 6.21
C ALA A 62 -2.10 2.67 7.67
N ASP A 63 -1.09 3.13 8.41
CA ASP A 63 -0.95 2.88 9.86
C ASP A 63 -2.20 3.33 10.63
N GLU A 64 -2.84 4.42 10.21
CA GLU A 64 -4.06 4.91 10.86
C GLU A 64 -5.26 3.96 10.67
N PHE A 65 -5.21 3.07 9.66
CA PHE A 65 -6.23 2.06 9.39
C PHE A 65 -5.89 0.67 9.94
N GLY A 66 -4.77 0.57 10.67
CA GLY A 66 -4.30 -0.65 11.31
C GLY A 66 -3.32 -1.45 10.47
N GLY A 67 -2.87 -0.93 9.33
CA GLY A 67 -1.89 -1.61 8.49
C GLY A 67 -0.55 -1.82 9.20
N PRO A 68 0.14 -2.96 8.98
CA PRO A 68 1.41 -3.23 9.62
C PRO A 68 2.53 -2.34 9.06
N GLY A 69 3.40 -1.87 9.95
CA GLY A 69 4.51 -0.95 9.62
C GLY A 69 5.84 -1.63 9.28
N ASP A 70 5.91 -2.96 9.34
CA ASP A 70 7.16 -3.70 9.18
C ASP A 70 7.45 -4.04 7.70
N ALA A 71 8.72 -3.98 7.28
CA ALA A 71 9.13 -4.26 5.91
C ALA A 71 8.81 -5.70 5.45
N ASP A 72 8.85 -6.67 6.36
CA ASP A 72 8.51 -8.07 6.08
C ASP A 72 7.00 -8.32 6.10
N SER A 73 6.18 -7.31 6.38
CA SER A 73 4.71 -7.43 6.34
C SER A 73 4.13 -7.52 4.93
N GLY A 74 4.88 -7.06 3.92
CA GLY A 74 4.36 -6.89 2.56
C GLY A 74 3.37 -5.71 2.40
N ASN A 75 3.10 -4.95 3.47
CA ASN A 75 2.28 -3.73 3.43
C ASN A 75 3.09 -2.48 3.08
N ILE A 76 4.43 -2.55 3.18
CA ILE A 76 5.33 -1.43 2.87
C ILE A 76 5.93 -1.63 1.48
N VAL A 77 5.71 -0.66 0.60
CA VAL A 77 6.24 -0.64 -0.76
C VAL A 77 7.02 0.64 -1.03
N ALA A 78 7.89 0.57 -2.05
CA ALA A 78 8.55 1.74 -2.60
C ALA A 78 7.52 2.62 -3.33
N MET A 79 7.02 3.65 -2.64
CA MET A 79 6.03 4.56 -3.18
C MET A 79 6.66 5.93 -3.41
N HIS A 80 6.45 6.48 -4.61
CA HIS A 80 6.99 7.78 -4.97
C HIS A 80 6.47 8.87 -4.03
N GLY A 81 7.33 9.78 -3.61
CA GLY A 81 6.99 10.88 -2.71
C GLY A 81 5.79 11.68 -3.21
N HIS A 82 5.68 11.96 -4.52
CA HIS A 82 4.52 12.64 -5.10
C HIS A 82 3.20 11.87 -4.97
N ALA A 83 3.21 10.55 -5.11
CA ALA A 83 2.00 9.74 -4.92
C ALA A 83 1.65 9.63 -3.44
N ASN A 84 2.68 9.45 -2.59
CA ASN A 84 2.55 9.21 -1.15
C ASN A 84 2.14 10.46 -0.36
N ASN A 85 2.97 11.52 -0.34
CA ASN A 85 2.83 12.62 0.63
C ASN A 85 3.26 14.02 0.14
N GLY A 86 3.84 14.12 -1.06
CA GLY A 86 4.22 15.37 -1.72
C GLY A 86 3.01 16.19 -2.17
N ALA A 87 3.20 17.17 -3.06
CA ALA A 87 2.25 18.19 -3.56
C ALA A 87 0.79 17.74 -3.80
N GLY A 88 0.03 17.44 -2.74
CA GLY A 88 -1.34 16.90 -2.82
C GLY A 88 -1.45 15.42 -3.20
N GLY A 89 -0.46 14.57 -2.85
CA GLY A 89 -0.38 13.19 -3.31
C GLY A 89 -1.69 12.39 -3.26
N GLU A 90 -2.03 11.78 -4.40
CA GLU A 90 -3.31 11.10 -4.64
C GLU A 90 -3.59 9.99 -3.62
N TYR A 91 -2.54 9.30 -3.16
CA TYR A 91 -2.69 8.25 -2.15
C TYR A 91 -3.16 8.83 -0.81
N ARG A 92 -2.54 9.91 -0.35
CA ARG A 92 -2.97 10.62 0.87
C ARG A 92 -4.36 11.22 0.73
N ALA A 93 -4.71 11.72 -0.45
CA ALA A 93 -6.06 12.24 -0.71
C ALA A 93 -7.11 11.11 -0.60
N MET A 94 -6.80 9.94 -1.14
CA MET A 94 -7.61 8.73 -0.97
C MET A 94 -7.72 8.32 0.51
N GLU A 95 -6.61 8.25 1.25
CA GLU A 95 -6.62 7.91 2.68
C GLU A 95 -7.52 8.87 3.48
N ARG A 96 -7.45 10.19 3.21
CA ARG A 96 -8.33 11.18 3.85
C ARG A 96 -9.80 10.93 3.55
N ALA A 97 -10.15 10.58 2.31
CA ALA A 97 -11.52 10.24 1.93
C ALA A 97 -11.99 8.97 2.65
N VAL A 98 -11.14 7.92 2.69
CA VAL A 98 -11.43 6.69 3.43
C VAL A 98 -11.68 6.99 4.91
N ARG A 99 -10.81 7.79 5.56
CA ARG A 99 -10.98 8.18 6.97
C ARG A 99 -12.32 8.84 7.24
N GLN A 100 -12.74 9.77 6.38
CA GLN A 100 -14.03 10.47 6.52
C GLN A 100 -15.21 9.50 6.40
N LEU A 101 -15.17 8.59 5.44
CA LEU A 101 -16.25 7.64 5.17
C LEU A 101 -16.30 6.49 6.17
N LEU A 102 -15.15 6.06 6.69
CA LEU A 102 -15.02 4.99 7.66
C LEU A 102 -15.53 5.43 9.05
N GLY A 103 -15.23 6.67 9.45
CA GLY A 103 -15.56 7.18 10.78
C GLY A 103 -15.03 6.25 11.88
N ASN A 104 -15.89 5.87 12.83
CA ASN A 104 -15.53 4.91 13.89
C ASN A 104 -15.90 3.45 13.56
N GLN A 105 -16.30 3.17 12.32
CA GLN A 105 -16.75 1.84 11.91
C GLN A 105 -15.59 0.99 11.39
N THR A 106 -15.84 -0.32 11.29
CA THR A 106 -14.95 -1.25 10.59
C THR A 106 -15.40 -1.38 9.13
N GLY A 107 -14.44 -1.31 8.21
CA GLY A 107 -14.62 -1.61 6.80
C GLY A 107 -13.69 -2.74 6.37
N ARG A 108 -13.74 -3.11 5.10
CA ARG A 108 -12.77 -4.01 4.45
C ARG A 108 -12.07 -3.25 3.35
N MET A 109 -10.76 -3.41 3.22
CA MET A 109 -9.95 -2.78 2.19
C MET A 109 -9.16 -3.85 1.45
N ARG A 110 -9.11 -3.71 0.12
CA ARG A 110 -8.24 -4.48 -0.77
C ARG A 110 -7.40 -3.49 -1.58
N VAL A 111 -6.10 -3.77 -1.67
CA VAL A 111 -5.17 -3.03 -2.53
C VAL A 111 -4.50 -4.03 -3.45
N GLU A 112 -4.67 -3.84 -4.75
CA GLU A 112 -3.92 -4.55 -5.79
C GLU A 112 -2.76 -3.67 -6.28
N VAL A 113 -1.62 -4.32 -6.50
CA VAL A 113 -0.36 -3.67 -6.85
C VAL A 113 0.04 -4.09 -8.25
N GLY A 114 0.01 -3.14 -9.19
CA GLY A 114 0.41 -3.37 -10.57
C GLY A 114 1.87 -3.00 -10.81
N TYR A 115 2.60 -3.85 -11.52
CA TYR A 115 3.98 -3.63 -11.96
C TYR A 115 4.03 -3.58 -13.48
N LYS A 116 4.98 -2.84 -14.06
CA LYS A 116 5.12 -2.78 -15.53
C LYS A 116 6.03 -3.90 -16.07
N GLY A 117 7.13 -4.18 -15.38
CA GLY A 117 8.07 -5.25 -15.70
C GLY A 117 7.87 -6.49 -14.84
N THR A 118 8.31 -7.63 -15.35
CA THR A 118 8.31 -8.92 -14.65
C THR A 118 9.26 -8.96 -13.46
N VAL A 119 10.29 -8.09 -13.46
CA VAL A 119 11.32 -8.00 -12.40
C VAL A 119 11.27 -6.69 -11.61
N ASP A 120 10.29 -5.82 -11.88
CA ASP A 120 10.17 -4.53 -11.19
C ASP A 120 9.89 -4.74 -9.70
N GLU A 121 10.70 -4.10 -8.85
CA GLU A 121 10.49 -4.09 -7.39
C GLU A 121 9.69 -2.86 -6.93
N ARG A 122 9.59 -1.82 -7.76
CA ARG A 122 8.77 -0.64 -7.51
C ARG A 122 7.43 -0.77 -8.23
N PRO A 123 6.29 -0.67 -7.51
CA PRO A 123 4.97 -0.65 -8.13
C PRO A 123 4.84 0.45 -9.17
N HIS A 124 4.02 0.21 -10.20
CA HIS A 124 3.62 1.21 -11.19
C HIS A 124 2.27 1.85 -10.85
N VAL A 125 1.36 1.09 -10.27
CA VAL A 125 -0.02 1.52 -9.99
C VAL A 125 -0.58 0.76 -8.80
N PHE A 126 -1.53 1.39 -8.11
CA PHE A 126 -2.32 0.80 -7.04
C PHE A 126 -3.80 0.89 -7.42
N GLU A 127 -4.52 -0.22 -7.30
CA GLU A 127 -5.98 -0.25 -7.43
C GLU A 127 -6.56 -0.59 -6.05
N ILE A 128 -7.33 0.34 -5.49
CA ILE A 128 -7.80 0.28 -4.10
C ILE A 128 -9.32 0.14 -4.12
N GLU A 129 -9.84 -0.81 -3.35
CA GLU A 129 -11.26 -0.98 -3.09
C GLU A 129 -11.53 -0.98 -1.59
N VAL A 130 -12.59 -0.27 -1.18
CA VAL A 130 -13.04 -0.23 0.21
C VAL A 130 -14.54 -0.52 0.28
N TRP A 131 -14.91 -1.46 1.14
CA TRP A 131 -16.29 -1.77 1.51
C TRP A 131 -16.57 -1.22 2.91
N PHE A 132 -17.53 -0.32 3.02
CA PHE A 132 -17.90 0.34 4.27
C PHE A 132 -19.09 -0.36 4.95
N ALA A 133 -19.24 -0.16 6.26
CA ALA A 133 -20.30 -0.78 7.07
C ALA A 133 -21.73 -0.40 6.60
N ASN A 134 -21.89 0.77 5.98
CA ASN A 134 -23.17 1.24 5.43
C ASN A 134 -23.50 0.63 4.05
N GLY A 135 -22.71 -0.33 3.56
CA GLY A 135 -22.90 -0.98 2.26
C GLY A 135 -22.29 -0.21 1.07
N MET A 136 -21.79 1.01 1.29
CA MET A 136 -21.11 1.78 0.26
C MET A 136 -19.80 1.09 -0.17
N ARG A 137 -19.45 1.28 -1.43
CA ARG A 137 -18.19 0.82 -2.01
C ARG A 137 -17.52 1.99 -2.72
N SER A 138 -16.21 2.10 -2.54
CA SER A 138 -15.41 3.11 -3.25
C SER A 138 -14.17 2.47 -3.85
N ARG A 139 -13.77 2.96 -5.03
CA ARG A 139 -12.62 2.46 -5.78
C ARG A 139 -11.73 3.63 -6.19
N TRP A 140 -10.42 3.44 -6.08
CA TRP A 140 -9.41 4.39 -6.54
C TRP A 140 -8.37 3.69 -7.40
N LYS A 141 -7.76 4.45 -8.31
CA LYS A 141 -6.59 4.03 -9.09
C LYS A 141 -5.54 5.12 -8.97
N VAL A 142 -4.39 4.79 -8.38
CA VAL A 142 -3.32 5.74 -8.09
C VAL A 142 -2.03 5.30 -8.77
N PHE A 143 -1.45 6.16 -9.59
CA PHE A 143 -0.21 5.85 -10.30
C PHE A 143 1.03 6.18 -9.46
N ASN A 144 1.98 5.25 -9.38
CA ASN A 144 3.17 5.35 -8.53
C ASN A 144 4.38 6.00 -9.25
N PHE A 145 4.13 7.09 -9.97
CA PHE A 145 5.18 7.85 -10.67
C PHE A 145 4.85 9.34 -10.72
N TYR A 146 5.85 10.15 -11.08
CA TYR A 146 5.65 11.56 -11.39
C TYR A 146 5.93 11.78 -12.88
N PRO A 147 4.97 12.32 -13.66
CA PRO A 147 5.11 12.40 -15.12
C PRO A 147 6.30 13.24 -15.60
N TYR A 148 6.86 14.10 -14.75
CA TYR A 148 8.01 14.96 -15.08
C TYR A 148 9.36 14.45 -14.55
N LEU A 149 9.39 13.31 -13.85
CA LEU A 149 10.64 12.62 -13.50
C LEU A 149 10.66 11.28 -14.23
N PRO A 150 11.54 11.10 -15.23
CA PRO A 150 11.66 9.81 -15.91
C PRO A 150 11.96 8.74 -14.88
N ASN A 151 11.31 7.59 -15.02
CA ASN A 151 11.60 6.43 -14.19
C ASN A 151 13.11 6.13 -14.31
N PRO A 152 13.91 6.23 -13.23
CA PRO A 152 15.36 6.00 -13.31
C PRO A 152 15.72 4.58 -13.76
N SER A 153 14.79 3.61 -13.67
CA SER A 153 14.97 2.28 -14.26
C SER A 153 14.78 2.21 -15.79
N ARG A 154 14.44 3.34 -16.43
CA ARG A 154 14.31 3.49 -17.90
C ARG A 154 15.36 4.40 -18.54
N ALA A 155 16.33 4.89 -17.78
CA ALA A 155 17.48 5.58 -18.35
C ALA A 155 18.52 4.54 -18.83
N ARG A 156 18.14 3.70 -19.80
CA ARG A 156 19.04 2.89 -20.62
C ARG A 156 18.42 2.68 -21.99
#